data_AF-A0A7Y2SL73-F1
#
_entry.id   AF-A0A7Y2SL73-F1
#
_cell.length_a   1.000
_cell.length_b   1.000
_cell.length_c   1.000
_cell.angle_alpha   90.00
_cell.angle_beta   90.00
_cell.angle_gamma   90.00
#
_symmetry.space_group_name_H-M   'P 1'
#
loop_
_entity.id
_entity.type
_entity.pdbx_description
1 polymer ?
#
loop_
_entity_poly.entity_id
_entity_poly.type
_entity_poly.pdbx_seq_one_letter_code
_entity_poly.pdbx_strand_id
1 'polypeptide(L)'
;MRNRIILLITLLTSLLTACGGLSTATTETVTPLVIPTINPTAAPTGTPAPTSVPVTENPDVVLGKQALSEGRFEYAITLFSKVYAGNLDNPEASSLLADAYLAWGQQSITAATGPSDQLAASFSLAIDRLNNGLALTSPDVPTYAAALAQSQAAATFIAQYDQLTALKQLAEADGDLATRQSNADTLVTQLAAFRNDQPDFPGLNPLERDALLTAAAAYEATKKQDANAKDPLEKALGYCKQAKEIEESDTATACVSRITTRINAITTSTAATAKKLRFSVLNYNDTPSCISIRISGISTSGWTFTVDGLRVGGNFDGGGNARACGIGDGQEVTVSVRYPNGQVVPGGGGVPSKGSAIMLASWR
;
A
#
# COMPACT_ATOMS: atom_id res chain seq x y z
N MET A 1 -18.84 6.39 25.45
CA MET A 1 -17.41 6.60 25.79
C MET A 1 -16.54 5.63 24.99
N ARG A 2 -16.48 5.81 23.66
CA ARG A 2 -15.85 4.85 22.74
C ARG A 2 -15.21 5.67 21.59
N ASN A 3 -14.22 6.50 21.91
CA ASN A 3 -13.56 7.35 20.90
C ASN A 3 -12.15 7.85 21.33
N ARG A 4 -11.47 7.17 22.25
CA ARG A 4 -10.14 7.60 22.75
C ARG A 4 -9.01 6.56 22.62
N ILE A 5 -9.24 5.41 21.99
CA ILE A 5 -8.24 4.33 21.91
C ILE A 5 -7.41 4.38 20.60
N ILE A 6 -7.83 5.13 19.58
CA ILE A 6 -7.17 5.15 18.26
C ILE A 6 -5.90 6.04 18.24
N LEU A 7 -5.69 6.90 19.24
CA LEU A 7 -4.57 7.85 19.23
C LEU A 7 -3.26 7.34 19.86
N LEU A 8 -3.22 6.11 20.40
CA LEU A 8 -2.05 5.62 21.13
C LEU A 8 -1.11 4.71 20.32
N ILE A 9 -1.50 4.29 19.11
CA ILE A 9 -0.72 3.31 18.32
C ILE A 9 0.27 4.00 17.36
N THR A 10 0.07 5.27 17.01
CA THR A 10 0.97 6.01 16.11
C THR A 10 2.21 6.59 16.77
N LEU A 11 2.33 6.56 18.12
CA LEU A 11 3.51 7.12 18.81
C LEU A 11 4.63 6.09 19.06
N LEU A 12 4.36 4.78 18.99
CA LEU A 12 5.32 3.75 19.41
C LEU A 12 6.31 3.31 18.30
N THR A 13 6.13 3.75 17.06
CA THR A 13 7.01 3.40 15.92
C THR A 13 8.15 4.38 15.67
N SER A 14 8.26 5.47 16.47
CA SER A 14 9.27 6.53 16.26
C SER A 14 10.53 6.43 17.13
N LEU A 15 10.69 5.36 17.93
CA LEU A 15 11.77 5.25 18.93
C LEU A 15 12.85 4.18 18.65
N LEU A 16 12.84 3.53 17.47
CA LEU A 16 13.81 2.44 17.17
C LEU A 16 14.90 2.79 16.15
N THR A 17 15.04 4.06 15.73
CA THR A 17 15.98 4.46 14.66
C THR A 17 17.15 5.34 15.13
N ALA A 18 17.83 4.97 16.22
CA ALA A 18 19.08 5.65 16.60
C ALA A 18 20.01 4.77 17.46
N CYS A 19 20.74 3.84 16.82
CA CYS A 19 22.05 3.40 17.30
C CYS A 19 22.81 2.60 16.22
N GLY A 20 23.17 3.27 15.13
CA GLY A 20 24.15 2.77 14.16
C GLY A 20 25.55 3.25 14.52
N GLY A 21 26.23 2.56 15.44
CA GLY A 21 27.65 2.78 15.74
C GLY A 21 28.51 2.21 14.62
N LEU A 22 29.30 3.06 13.96
CA LEU A 22 30.32 2.63 13.00
C LEU A 22 31.36 1.73 13.70
N SER A 23 31.39 0.46 13.33
CA SER A 23 32.46 -0.45 13.73
C SER A 23 33.54 -0.44 12.65
N THR A 24 34.67 0.19 12.96
CA THR A 24 35.87 0.17 12.12
C THR A 24 36.50 -1.22 12.14
N ALA A 25 36.55 -1.87 10.98
CA ALA A 25 37.23 -3.14 10.78
C ALA A 25 38.71 -3.02 11.20
N THR A 26 39.09 -3.78 12.22
CA THR A 26 40.48 -3.91 12.65
C THR A 26 41.07 -5.11 11.93
N THR A 27 42.05 -4.87 11.07
CA THR A 27 42.77 -5.93 10.34
C THR A 27 43.70 -6.65 11.33
N GLU A 28 43.34 -7.87 11.74
CA GLU A 28 44.21 -8.70 12.57
C GLU A 28 45.44 -9.15 11.78
N THR A 29 46.61 -8.86 12.33
CA THR A 29 47.91 -9.28 11.82
C THR A 29 48.17 -10.71 12.26
N VAL A 30 48.17 -11.64 11.30
CA VAL A 30 48.48 -13.06 11.54
C VAL A 30 49.93 -13.19 12.01
N THR A 31 50.11 -13.60 13.26
CA THR A 31 51.44 -13.94 13.82
C THR A 31 51.69 -15.43 13.57
N PRO A 32 52.84 -15.85 13.01
CA PRO A 32 53.12 -17.26 12.77
C PRO A 32 53.26 -18.04 14.07
N LEU A 33 52.50 -19.15 14.17
CA LEU A 33 52.50 -20.09 15.28
C LEU A 33 53.81 -20.89 15.30
N VAL A 34 54.63 -20.68 16.33
CA VAL A 34 55.80 -21.52 16.63
C VAL A 34 55.30 -22.80 17.30
N ILE A 35 55.54 -23.96 16.66
CA ILE A 35 55.23 -25.27 17.22
C ILE A 35 56.43 -25.72 18.07
N PRO A 36 56.31 -25.84 19.40
CA PRO A 36 57.38 -26.43 20.21
C PRO A 36 57.38 -27.96 20.05
N THR A 37 58.54 -28.50 19.69
CA THR A 37 58.83 -29.94 19.70
C THR A 37 58.82 -30.45 21.15
N ILE A 38 57.75 -31.15 21.53
CA ILE A 38 57.65 -31.84 22.83
C ILE A 38 58.41 -33.17 22.80
N ASN A 39 59.35 -33.30 23.73
CA ASN A 39 60.16 -34.49 24.00
C ASN A 39 59.28 -35.55 24.73
N PRO A 40 59.25 -36.82 24.30
CA PRO A 40 58.39 -37.83 24.92
C PRO A 40 58.86 -38.13 26.35
N THR A 41 58.09 -37.65 27.33
CA THR A 41 58.25 -38.00 28.75
C THR A 41 57.41 -39.24 29.06
N ALA A 42 58.03 -40.20 29.73
CA ALA A 42 57.45 -41.51 30.06
C ALA A 42 56.09 -41.37 30.78
N ALA A 43 55.14 -42.22 30.36
CA ALA A 43 53.79 -42.29 30.89
C ALA A 43 53.77 -42.67 32.39
N PRO A 44 53.14 -41.87 33.27
CA PRO A 44 52.89 -42.31 34.64
C PRO A 44 51.84 -43.43 34.64
N THR A 45 52.17 -44.52 35.31
CA THR A 45 51.28 -45.66 35.58
C THR A 45 50.05 -45.17 36.34
N GLY A 46 48.91 -45.13 35.67
CA GLY A 46 47.65 -44.62 36.20
C GLY A 46 47.11 -45.45 37.36
N THR A 47 46.72 -44.74 38.44
CA THR A 47 45.84 -45.27 39.48
C THR A 47 44.47 -45.58 38.84
N PRO A 48 43.82 -46.71 39.15
CA PRO A 48 42.52 -47.05 38.58
C PRO A 48 41.52 -45.93 38.89
N ALA A 49 40.98 -45.33 37.82
CA ALA A 49 39.93 -44.32 37.92
C ALA A 49 38.70 -44.93 38.60
N PRO A 50 38.01 -44.19 39.49
CA PRO A 50 36.76 -44.65 40.09
C PRO A 50 35.78 -44.99 38.97
N THR A 51 35.23 -46.21 39.02
CA THR A 51 34.17 -46.67 38.13
C THR A 51 32.99 -45.70 38.24
N SER A 52 32.73 -44.93 37.18
CA SER A 52 31.56 -44.06 37.12
C SER A 52 30.31 -44.93 37.22
N VAL A 53 29.52 -44.70 38.27
CA VAL A 53 28.19 -45.29 38.39
C VAL A 53 27.36 -44.77 37.20
N PRO A 54 26.69 -45.62 36.42
CA PRO A 54 25.84 -45.15 35.33
C PRO A 54 24.74 -44.27 35.92
N VAL A 55 24.79 -42.98 35.62
CA VAL A 55 23.70 -42.05 35.92
C VAL A 55 22.53 -42.53 35.07
N THR A 56 21.49 -43.04 35.72
CA THR A 56 20.27 -43.47 35.03
C THR A 56 19.62 -42.21 34.48
N GLU A 57 19.62 -42.05 33.15
CA GLU A 57 19.00 -40.90 32.46
C GLU A 57 17.52 -40.84 32.84
N ASN A 58 17.01 -39.62 33.09
CA ASN A 58 15.61 -39.43 33.48
C ASN A 58 14.68 -39.93 32.35
N PRO A 59 13.73 -40.85 32.63
CA PRO A 59 12.86 -41.41 31.60
C PRO A 59 12.03 -40.35 30.85
N ASP A 60 11.67 -39.24 31.52
CA ASP A 60 10.95 -38.13 30.88
C ASP A 60 11.84 -37.41 29.83
N VAL A 61 13.16 -37.35 30.05
CA VAL A 61 14.11 -36.77 29.09
C VAL A 61 14.20 -37.64 27.83
N VAL A 62 14.31 -38.96 28.00
CA VAL A 62 14.37 -39.92 26.88
C VAL A 62 13.10 -39.86 26.03
N LEU A 63 11.93 -39.93 26.69
CA LEU A 63 10.64 -39.84 25.99
C LEU A 63 10.42 -38.47 25.35
N GLY A 64 10.90 -37.40 25.98
CA GLY A 64 10.81 -36.04 25.44
C GLY A 64 11.63 -35.87 24.17
N LYS A 65 12.88 -36.38 24.16
CA LYS A 65 13.75 -36.39 22.97
C LYS A 65 13.11 -37.17 21.83
N GLN A 66 12.51 -38.34 22.11
CA GLN A 66 11.76 -39.11 21.11
C GLN A 66 10.57 -38.30 20.57
N ALA A 67 9.73 -37.75 21.45
CA ALA A 67 8.57 -36.97 21.05
C ALA A 67 8.95 -35.74 20.20
N LEU A 68 10.05 -35.08 20.54
CA LEU A 68 10.58 -33.96 19.76
C LEU A 68 10.98 -34.41 18.35
N SER A 69 11.68 -35.55 18.22
CA SER A 69 12.07 -36.11 16.92
C SER A 69 10.87 -36.55 16.05
N GLU A 70 9.75 -36.91 16.68
CA GLU A 70 8.49 -37.27 16.02
C GLU A 70 7.63 -36.03 15.67
N GLY A 71 8.08 -34.80 15.96
CA GLY A 71 7.31 -33.57 15.77
C GLY A 71 6.14 -33.41 16.75
N ARG A 72 6.10 -34.21 17.83
CA ARG A 72 5.06 -34.18 18.87
C ARG A 72 5.42 -33.15 19.95
N PHE A 73 5.53 -31.89 19.54
CA PHE A 73 6.09 -30.82 20.39
C PHE A 73 5.36 -30.61 21.70
N GLU A 74 4.03 -30.64 21.70
CA GLU A 74 3.24 -30.45 22.92
C GLU A 74 3.56 -31.51 23.98
N TYR A 75 3.74 -32.76 23.55
CA TYR A 75 4.11 -33.85 24.44
C TYR A 75 5.56 -33.72 24.91
N ALA A 76 6.48 -33.36 24.01
CA ALA A 76 7.89 -33.10 24.37
C ALA A 76 8.01 -31.96 25.41
N ILE A 77 7.34 -30.84 25.19
CA ILE A 77 7.30 -29.68 26.11
C ILE A 77 6.73 -30.10 27.46
N THR A 78 5.66 -30.90 27.49
CA THR A 78 5.07 -31.40 28.75
C THR A 78 6.09 -32.20 29.56
N LEU A 79 6.83 -33.10 28.90
CA LEU A 79 7.87 -33.92 29.53
C LEU A 79 9.06 -33.07 30.01
N PHE A 80 9.59 -32.19 29.16
CA PHE A 80 10.72 -31.33 29.52
C PHE A 80 10.36 -30.31 30.61
N SER A 81 9.14 -29.76 30.60
CA SER A 81 8.65 -28.85 31.64
C SER A 81 8.60 -29.53 33.01
N LYS A 82 8.24 -30.83 33.07
CA LYS A 82 8.25 -31.61 34.31
C LYS A 82 9.67 -31.78 34.86
N VAL A 83 10.63 -32.07 33.98
CA VAL A 83 12.05 -32.20 34.35
C VAL A 83 12.61 -30.85 34.82
N TYR A 84 12.32 -29.77 34.10
CA TYR A 84 12.73 -28.41 34.46
C TYR A 84 12.13 -27.94 35.79
N ALA A 85 10.84 -28.21 36.03
CA ALA A 85 10.18 -27.87 37.30
C ALA A 85 10.74 -28.64 38.50
N GLY A 86 11.28 -29.85 38.28
CA GLY A 86 11.93 -30.64 39.32
C GLY A 86 13.31 -30.11 39.73
N ASN A 87 14.00 -29.39 38.84
CA ASN A 87 15.29 -28.74 39.11
C ASN A 87 15.49 -27.55 38.16
N LEU A 88 15.15 -26.35 38.64
CA LEU A 88 15.23 -25.11 37.86
C LEU A 88 16.66 -24.75 37.44
N ASP A 89 17.66 -25.22 38.19
CA ASP A 89 19.08 -24.97 37.92
C ASP A 89 19.69 -26.01 36.97
N ASN A 90 18.89 -26.93 36.41
CA ASN A 90 19.39 -27.91 35.43
C ASN A 90 19.50 -27.29 34.03
N PRO A 91 20.71 -26.97 33.54
CA PRO A 91 20.89 -26.34 32.22
C PRO A 91 20.46 -27.25 31.07
N GLU A 92 20.55 -28.58 31.22
CA GLU A 92 20.11 -29.53 30.18
C GLU A 92 18.58 -29.49 30.05
N ALA A 93 17.86 -29.45 31.17
CA ALA A 93 16.39 -29.39 31.14
C ALA A 93 15.89 -28.07 30.53
N SER A 94 16.52 -26.95 30.86
CA SER A 94 16.22 -25.65 30.25
C SER A 94 16.51 -25.66 28.74
N SER A 95 17.66 -26.21 28.32
CA SER A 95 18.04 -26.31 26.91
C SER A 95 17.05 -27.16 26.12
N LEU A 96 16.69 -28.35 26.60
CA LEU A 96 15.74 -29.24 25.90
C LEU A 96 14.35 -28.62 25.78
N LEU A 97 13.89 -27.94 26.83
CA LEU A 97 12.61 -27.22 26.81
C LEU A 97 12.65 -26.06 25.80
N ALA A 98 13.76 -25.30 25.76
CA ALA A 98 13.97 -24.24 24.79
C ALA A 98 13.95 -24.79 23.35
N ASP A 99 14.71 -25.85 23.08
CA ASP A 99 14.80 -26.49 21.76
C ASP A 99 13.42 -26.97 21.28
N ALA A 100 12.60 -27.55 22.18
CA ALA A 100 11.26 -27.99 21.83
C ALA A 100 10.32 -26.84 21.44
N TYR A 101 10.39 -25.71 22.16
CA TYR A 101 9.64 -24.50 21.82
C TYR A 101 10.10 -23.88 20.50
N LEU A 102 11.42 -23.77 20.29
CA LEU A 102 11.99 -23.21 19.07
C LEU A 102 11.65 -24.06 17.85
N ALA A 103 11.77 -25.39 17.95
CA ALA A 103 11.40 -26.31 16.88
C ALA A 103 9.91 -26.24 16.53
N TRP A 104 9.02 -26.13 17.53
CA TRP A 104 7.59 -25.96 17.28
C TRP A 104 7.29 -24.62 16.58
N GLY A 105 7.89 -23.52 17.05
CA GLY A 105 7.74 -22.21 16.43
C GLY A 105 8.18 -22.23 14.96
N GLN A 106 9.36 -22.79 14.69
CA GLN A 106 9.89 -22.92 13.33
C GLN A 106 9.02 -23.80 12.44
N GLN A 107 8.57 -24.97 12.92
CA GLN A 107 7.66 -25.83 12.16
C GLN A 107 6.33 -25.14 11.87
N SER A 108 5.82 -24.34 12.81
CA SER A 108 4.58 -23.59 12.61
C SER A 108 4.71 -22.54 11.51
N ILE A 109 5.90 -21.94 11.32
CA ILE A 109 6.18 -21.02 10.22
C ILE A 109 6.30 -21.79 8.89
N THR A 110 7.08 -22.87 8.86
CA THR A 110 7.37 -23.60 7.61
C THR A 110 6.19 -24.41 7.09
N ALA A 111 5.34 -24.92 7.97
CA ALA A 111 4.13 -25.66 7.61
C ALA A 111 2.94 -24.73 7.31
N ALA A 112 3.05 -23.43 7.55
CA ALA A 112 1.98 -22.47 7.32
C ALA A 112 1.65 -22.41 5.82
N THR A 113 0.42 -22.78 5.47
CA THR A 113 -0.12 -22.73 4.12
C THR A 113 -1.56 -22.24 4.17
N GLY A 114 -2.08 -21.76 3.04
CA GLY A 114 -3.45 -21.28 2.92
C GLY A 114 -3.56 -19.76 2.78
N PRO A 115 -4.78 -19.20 2.95
CA PRO A 115 -5.02 -17.77 2.81
C PRO A 115 -4.41 -16.97 3.98
N SER A 116 -4.26 -15.66 3.79
CA SER A 116 -3.51 -14.79 4.71
C SER A 116 -4.04 -14.77 6.15
N ASP A 117 -5.33 -15.02 6.37
CA ASP A 117 -5.94 -15.12 7.70
C ASP A 117 -5.48 -16.38 8.47
N GLN A 118 -5.43 -17.53 7.78
CA GLN A 118 -4.93 -18.78 8.36
C GLN A 118 -3.41 -18.70 8.63
N LEU A 119 -2.68 -18.02 7.73
CA LEU A 119 -1.25 -17.75 7.91
C LEU A 119 -1.01 -16.86 9.14
N ALA A 120 -1.75 -15.77 9.29
CA ALA A 120 -1.63 -14.87 10.45
C ALA A 120 -1.87 -15.60 11.78
N ALA A 121 -2.89 -16.46 11.85
CA ALA A 121 -3.14 -17.28 13.04
C ALA A 121 -1.99 -18.26 13.34
N SER A 122 -1.44 -18.90 12.30
CA SER A 122 -0.30 -19.82 12.43
C SER A 122 0.96 -19.10 12.92
N PHE A 123 1.23 -17.90 12.40
CA PHE A 123 2.36 -17.08 12.82
C PHE A 123 2.21 -16.51 14.23
N SER A 124 0.98 -16.22 14.69
CA SER A 124 0.75 -15.83 16.08
C SER A 124 1.16 -16.95 17.03
N LEU A 125 0.76 -18.20 16.74
CA LEU A 125 1.20 -19.36 17.52
C LEU A 125 2.72 -19.52 17.45
N ALA A 126 3.32 -19.35 16.27
CA ALA A 126 4.76 -19.47 16.10
C ALA A 126 5.55 -18.47 16.96
N ILE A 127 5.12 -17.20 16.99
CA ILE A 127 5.75 -16.15 17.80
C ILE A 127 5.67 -16.50 19.28
N ASP A 128 4.52 -16.96 19.76
CA ASP A 128 4.37 -17.38 21.16
C ASP A 128 5.34 -18.52 21.51
N ARG A 129 5.50 -19.50 20.63
CA ARG A 129 6.45 -20.61 20.84
C ARG A 129 7.90 -20.14 20.77
N LEU A 130 8.28 -19.33 19.78
CA LEU A 130 9.63 -18.79 19.66
C LEU A 130 10.01 -17.95 20.87
N ASN A 131 9.11 -17.08 21.36
CA ASN A 131 9.39 -16.23 22.52
C ASN A 131 9.55 -17.05 23.81
N ASN A 132 8.77 -18.13 23.99
CA ASN A 132 8.96 -19.05 25.12
C ASN A 132 10.33 -19.76 25.05
N GLY A 133 10.76 -20.18 23.85
CA GLY A 133 12.09 -20.77 23.66
C GLY A 133 13.23 -19.77 23.88
N LEU A 134 13.10 -18.55 23.36
CA LEU A 134 14.06 -17.46 23.53
C LEU A 134 14.23 -17.08 25.01
N ALA A 135 13.15 -17.09 25.80
CA ALA A 135 13.21 -16.80 27.24
C ALA A 135 14.05 -17.82 28.04
N LEU A 136 14.25 -19.03 27.49
CA LEU A 136 15.02 -20.11 28.09
C LEU A 136 16.40 -20.30 27.44
N THR A 137 16.70 -19.55 26.37
CA THR A 137 17.94 -19.67 25.59
C THR A 137 18.89 -18.53 25.93
N SER A 138 20.18 -18.82 26.12
CA SER A 138 21.18 -17.76 26.28
C SER A 138 21.36 -16.96 24.97
N PRO A 139 21.44 -15.63 25.02
CA PRO A 139 21.68 -14.79 23.83
C PRO A 139 22.96 -15.10 23.05
N ASP A 140 23.94 -15.71 23.71
CA ASP A 140 25.24 -16.04 23.11
C ASP A 140 25.20 -17.29 22.20
N VAL A 141 24.08 -18.03 22.21
CA VAL A 141 23.90 -19.23 21.39
C VAL A 141 23.44 -18.82 19.98
N PRO A 142 24.04 -19.32 18.90
CA PRO A 142 23.67 -18.95 17.52
C PRO A 142 22.18 -19.15 17.18
N THR A 143 21.52 -20.13 17.80
CA THR A 143 20.08 -20.39 17.62
C THR A 143 19.20 -19.25 18.12
N TYR A 144 19.66 -18.48 19.11
CA TYR A 144 18.93 -17.32 19.64
C TYR A 144 18.72 -16.26 18.56
N ALA A 145 19.78 -15.84 17.87
CA ALA A 145 19.70 -14.81 16.84
C ALA A 145 18.80 -15.23 15.67
N ALA A 146 18.90 -16.50 15.25
CA ALA A 146 18.04 -17.04 14.19
C ALA A 146 16.56 -17.10 14.59
N ALA A 147 16.27 -17.57 15.81
CA ALA A 147 14.91 -17.62 16.34
C ALA A 147 14.30 -16.23 16.54
N LEU A 148 15.10 -15.27 17.01
CA LEU A 148 14.68 -13.88 17.16
C LEU A 148 14.33 -13.26 15.80
N ALA A 149 15.17 -13.47 14.78
CA ALA A 149 14.90 -13.00 13.43
C ALA A 149 13.60 -13.60 12.85
N GLN A 150 13.36 -14.90 13.05
CA GLN A 150 12.12 -15.56 12.64
C GLN A 150 10.89 -14.99 13.38
N SER A 151 10.99 -14.76 14.69
CA SER A 151 9.93 -14.14 15.50
C SER A 151 9.60 -12.73 15.00
N GLN A 152 10.62 -11.92 14.71
CA GLN A 152 10.46 -10.56 14.17
C GLN A 152 9.84 -10.55 12.77
N ALA A 153 10.24 -11.47 11.89
CA ALA A 153 9.66 -11.60 10.56
C ALA A 153 8.17 -12.01 10.62
N ALA A 154 7.83 -12.99 11.47
CA ALA A 154 6.44 -13.39 11.72
C ALA A 154 5.60 -12.25 12.31
N ALA A 155 6.15 -11.48 13.25
CA ALA A 155 5.48 -10.32 13.82
C ALA A 155 5.24 -9.22 12.77
N THR A 156 6.21 -8.99 11.89
CA THR A 156 6.08 -8.05 10.77
C THR A 156 4.97 -8.48 9.82
N PHE A 157 4.89 -9.76 9.47
CA PHE A 157 3.80 -10.30 8.66
C PHE A 157 2.42 -10.00 9.29
N ILE A 158 2.25 -10.30 10.58
CA ILE A 158 0.98 -10.06 11.28
C ILE A 158 0.62 -8.57 11.28
N ALA A 159 1.59 -7.69 11.54
CA ALA A 159 1.35 -6.25 11.51
C ALA A 159 0.87 -5.77 10.12
N GLN A 160 1.44 -6.29 9.03
CA GLN A 160 0.99 -5.98 7.68
C GLN A 160 -0.40 -6.55 7.36
N TYR A 161 -0.69 -7.77 7.85
CA TYR A 161 -2.02 -8.37 7.74
C TYR A 161 -3.10 -7.56 8.49
N ASP A 162 -2.79 -7.06 9.68
CA ASP A 162 -3.70 -6.21 10.46
C ASP A 162 -3.96 -4.88 9.73
N GLN A 163 -2.93 -4.27 9.14
CA GLN A 163 -3.10 -3.07 8.30
C GLN A 163 -3.98 -3.34 7.07
N LEU A 164 -3.78 -4.48 6.39
CA LEU A 164 -4.64 -4.90 5.29
C LEU A 164 -6.10 -5.04 5.73
N THR A 165 -6.34 -5.65 6.89
CA THR A 165 -7.68 -5.82 7.46
C THR A 165 -8.32 -4.47 7.80
N ALA A 166 -7.56 -3.57 8.42
CA ALA A 166 -8.01 -2.22 8.71
C ALA A 166 -8.34 -1.44 7.42
N LEU A 167 -7.55 -1.60 6.35
CA LEU A 167 -7.80 -0.97 5.06
C LEU A 167 -9.09 -1.50 4.41
N LYS A 168 -9.35 -2.81 4.49
CA LYS A 168 -10.60 -3.43 4.02
C LYS A 168 -11.82 -2.90 4.79
N GLN A 169 -11.74 -2.80 6.11
CA GLN A 169 -12.80 -2.21 6.95
C GLN A 169 -13.03 -0.74 6.62
N LEU A 170 -11.96 0.02 6.38
CA LEU A 170 -12.09 1.41 5.97
C LEU A 170 -12.86 1.52 4.67
N ALA A 171 -12.68 0.61 3.70
CA ALA A 171 -13.38 0.60 2.41
C ALA A 171 -14.92 0.49 2.54
N GLU A 172 -15.40 -0.22 3.56
CA GLU A 172 -16.83 -0.41 3.83
C GLU A 172 -17.47 0.80 4.52
N ALA A 173 -16.70 1.56 5.30
CA ALA A 173 -17.23 2.58 6.22
C ALA A 173 -17.47 3.99 5.62
N ASP A 174 -17.58 4.14 4.29
CA ASP A 174 -17.63 5.46 3.60
C ASP A 174 -16.54 6.48 4.06
N GLY A 175 -15.42 5.97 4.59
CA GLY A 175 -14.30 6.77 5.08
C GLY A 175 -13.64 7.64 4.01
N ASP A 176 -12.87 8.62 4.49
CA ASP A 176 -12.12 9.56 3.65
C ASP A 176 -11.23 8.83 2.63
N LEU A 177 -11.48 9.11 1.35
CA LEU A 177 -10.79 8.49 0.21
C LEU A 177 -9.28 8.78 0.25
N ALA A 178 -8.88 9.99 0.65
CA ALA A 178 -7.48 10.37 0.73
C ALA A 178 -6.74 9.55 1.79
N THR A 179 -7.34 9.40 2.97
CA THR A 179 -6.83 8.52 4.03
C THR A 179 -6.72 7.06 3.57
N ARG A 180 -7.74 6.52 2.88
CA ARG A 180 -7.69 5.15 2.33
C ARG A 180 -6.52 4.96 1.35
N GLN A 181 -6.33 5.91 0.43
CA GLN A 181 -5.25 5.88 -0.55
C GLN A 181 -3.87 5.99 0.12
N SER A 182 -3.72 6.88 1.11
CA SER A 182 -2.47 7.03 1.87
C SER A 182 -2.11 5.76 2.65
N ASN A 183 -3.10 5.11 3.27
CA ASN A 183 -2.89 3.85 4.00
C ASN A 183 -2.53 2.71 3.05
N ALA A 184 -3.16 2.65 1.87
CA ALA A 184 -2.84 1.70 0.83
C ALA A 184 -1.39 1.84 0.33
N ASP A 185 -0.94 3.07 0.06
CA ASP A 185 0.44 3.35 -0.34
C ASP A 185 1.45 2.92 0.72
N THR A 186 1.13 3.21 1.99
CA THR A 186 1.98 2.87 3.13
C THR A 186 2.14 1.36 3.25
N LEU A 187 1.04 0.62 3.19
CA LEU A 187 1.03 -0.85 3.26
C LEU A 187 1.84 -1.48 2.11
N VAL A 188 1.61 -1.05 0.87
CA VAL A 188 2.36 -1.56 -0.29
C VAL A 188 3.87 -1.28 -0.16
N THR A 189 4.23 -0.08 0.31
CA THR A 189 5.64 0.28 0.54
C THR A 189 6.28 -0.58 1.63
N GLN A 190 5.58 -0.82 2.74
CA GLN A 190 6.08 -1.65 3.84
C GLN A 190 6.23 -3.12 3.43
N LEU A 191 5.29 -3.65 2.64
CA LEU A 191 5.39 -5.01 2.10
C LEU A 191 6.53 -5.17 1.10
N ALA A 192 6.78 -4.17 0.25
CA ALA A 192 7.93 -4.19 -0.64
C ALA A 192 9.26 -4.19 0.12
N ALA A 193 9.36 -3.42 1.21
CA ALA A 193 10.53 -3.45 2.10
C ALA A 193 10.68 -4.85 2.76
N PHE A 194 9.59 -5.41 3.29
CA PHE A 194 9.60 -6.72 3.91
C PHE A 194 9.99 -7.83 2.91
N ARG A 195 9.54 -7.76 1.65
CA ARG A 195 9.98 -8.67 0.57
C ARG A 195 11.48 -8.57 0.30
N ASN A 196 12.05 -7.38 0.30
CA ASN A 196 13.49 -7.22 0.07
C ASN A 196 14.31 -7.83 1.21
N ASP A 197 13.83 -7.70 2.45
CA ASP A 197 14.50 -8.23 3.64
C ASP A 197 14.30 -9.75 3.81
N GLN A 198 13.13 -10.26 3.43
CA GLN A 198 12.70 -11.65 3.66
C GLN A 198 11.98 -12.24 2.42
N PRO A 199 12.68 -12.39 1.28
CA PRO A 199 12.05 -12.77 0.00
C PRO A 199 11.36 -14.14 0.03
N ASP A 200 11.87 -15.06 0.84
CA ASP A 200 11.40 -16.44 0.94
C ASP A 200 10.45 -16.67 2.13
N PHE A 201 9.96 -15.60 2.78
CA PHE A 201 9.08 -15.76 3.94
C PHE A 201 7.74 -16.42 3.53
N PRO A 202 7.31 -17.51 4.20
CA PRO A 202 6.07 -18.19 3.85
C PRO A 202 4.86 -17.26 3.86
N GLY A 203 4.02 -17.36 2.83
CA GLY A 203 2.78 -16.58 2.75
C GLY A 203 2.94 -15.11 2.34
N LEU A 204 4.16 -14.62 2.10
CA LEU A 204 4.39 -13.24 1.69
C LEU A 204 3.72 -12.89 0.34
N ASN A 205 3.86 -13.76 -0.66
CA ASN A 205 3.25 -13.57 -1.98
C ASN A 205 1.73 -13.36 -1.93
N PRO A 206 0.93 -14.25 -1.29
CA PRO A 206 -0.52 -14.03 -1.21
C PRO A 206 -0.87 -12.77 -0.40
N LEU A 207 -0.15 -12.44 0.67
CA LEU A 207 -0.38 -11.22 1.44
C LEU A 207 -0.16 -9.96 0.58
N GLU A 208 0.94 -9.91 -0.16
CA GLU A 208 1.27 -8.77 -1.00
C GLU A 208 0.33 -8.61 -2.19
N ARG A 209 -0.02 -9.72 -2.85
CA ARG A 209 -1.04 -9.73 -3.89
C ARG A 209 -2.36 -9.16 -3.35
N ASP A 210 -2.82 -9.62 -2.20
CA ASP A 210 -4.08 -9.15 -1.59
C ASP A 210 -3.99 -7.66 -1.19
N ALA A 211 -2.83 -7.20 -0.70
CA ALA A 211 -2.59 -5.80 -0.40
C ALA A 211 -2.61 -4.91 -1.66
N LEU A 212 -1.96 -5.33 -2.74
CA LEU A 212 -1.97 -4.64 -4.03
C LEU A 212 -3.38 -4.56 -4.62
N LEU A 213 -4.16 -5.64 -4.57
CA LEU A 213 -5.55 -5.63 -5.03
C LEU A 213 -6.43 -4.72 -4.18
N THR A 214 -6.20 -4.68 -2.86
CA THR A 214 -6.91 -3.77 -1.96
C THR A 214 -6.51 -2.30 -2.21
N ALA A 215 -5.23 -2.05 -2.47
CA ALA A 215 -4.74 -0.72 -2.86
C ALA A 215 -5.34 -0.27 -4.19
N ALA A 216 -5.38 -1.15 -5.20
CA ALA A 216 -6.04 -0.88 -6.46
C ALA A 216 -7.52 -0.50 -6.26
N ALA A 217 -8.25 -1.22 -5.40
CA ALA A 217 -9.64 -0.91 -5.07
C ALA A 217 -9.79 0.46 -4.39
N ALA A 218 -8.87 0.85 -3.51
CA ALA A 218 -8.88 2.16 -2.86
C ALA A 218 -8.72 3.31 -3.88
N TYR A 219 -7.85 3.15 -4.88
CA TYR A 219 -7.69 4.13 -5.96
C TYR A 219 -8.86 4.12 -6.95
N GLU A 220 -9.42 2.93 -7.22
CA GLU A 220 -10.57 2.73 -8.08
C GLU A 220 -11.85 3.43 -7.58
N ALA A 221 -11.97 3.61 -6.26
CA ALA A 221 -13.10 4.27 -5.59
C ALA A 221 -13.22 5.78 -5.92
N THR A 222 -12.23 6.37 -6.60
CA THR A 222 -12.31 7.75 -7.11
C THR A 222 -13.54 7.93 -8.01
N LYS A 223 -14.28 9.04 -7.81
CA LYS A 223 -15.60 9.26 -8.43
C LYS A 223 -15.56 9.09 -9.95
N LYS A 224 -16.51 8.30 -10.47
CA LYS A 224 -16.57 7.79 -11.86
C LYS A 224 -16.60 8.84 -12.99
N GLN A 225 -16.78 10.13 -12.68
CA GLN A 225 -17.00 11.19 -13.69
C GLN A 225 -16.06 12.39 -13.52
N ASP A 226 -15.08 12.31 -12.63
CA ASP A 226 -14.09 13.38 -12.54
C ASP A 226 -13.10 13.23 -13.71
N ALA A 227 -12.87 14.31 -14.46
CA ALA A 227 -11.82 14.34 -15.47
C ALA A 227 -10.43 14.08 -14.83
N ASN A 228 -10.31 14.33 -13.53
CA ASN A 228 -9.11 14.05 -12.73
C ASN A 228 -9.01 12.59 -12.24
N ALA A 229 -9.97 11.71 -12.57
CA ALA A 229 -9.94 10.31 -12.14
C ALA A 229 -8.93 9.46 -12.91
N LYS A 230 -8.29 9.99 -13.96
CA LYS A 230 -7.33 9.26 -14.79
C LYS A 230 -6.10 8.83 -13.99
N ASP A 231 -5.41 9.75 -13.32
CA ASP A 231 -4.17 9.43 -12.60
C ASP A 231 -4.38 8.40 -11.47
N PRO A 232 -5.44 8.51 -10.63
CA PRO A 232 -5.78 7.46 -9.66
C PRO A 232 -6.03 6.09 -10.32
N LEU A 233 -6.72 6.05 -11.46
CA LEU A 233 -6.98 4.79 -12.16
C LEU A 233 -5.71 4.20 -12.79
N GLU A 234 -4.80 5.01 -13.30
CA GLU A 234 -3.51 4.53 -13.79
C GLU A 234 -2.67 3.95 -12.65
N LYS A 235 -2.71 4.57 -11.46
CA LYS A 235 -2.09 4.02 -10.26
C LYS A 235 -2.74 2.70 -9.83
N ALA A 236 -4.07 2.62 -9.81
CA ALA A 236 -4.80 1.36 -9.56
C ALA A 236 -4.40 0.26 -10.55
N LEU A 237 -4.26 0.60 -11.83
CA LEU A 237 -3.83 -0.33 -12.87
C LEU A 237 -2.40 -0.85 -12.61
N GLY A 238 -1.50 0.03 -12.15
CA GLY A 238 -0.16 -0.35 -11.72
C GLY A 238 -0.19 -1.44 -10.64
N TYR A 239 -1.00 -1.26 -9.60
CA TYR A 239 -1.17 -2.27 -8.55
C TYR A 239 -1.80 -3.57 -9.05
N CYS A 240 -2.84 -3.51 -9.90
CA CYS A 240 -3.42 -4.72 -10.49
C CYS A 240 -2.38 -5.52 -11.29
N LYS A 241 -1.47 -4.84 -12.02
CA LYS A 241 -0.41 -5.49 -12.81
C LYS A 241 0.64 -6.14 -11.91
N GLN A 242 1.11 -5.43 -10.88
CA GLN A 242 2.06 -5.99 -9.90
C GLN A 242 1.46 -7.22 -9.19
N ALA A 243 0.18 -7.15 -8.79
CA ALA A 243 -0.50 -8.29 -8.19
C ALA A 243 -0.54 -9.51 -9.13
N LYS A 244 -0.72 -9.29 -10.43
CA LYS A 244 -0.69 -10.34 -11.45
C LYS A 244 0.71 -10.94 -11.64
N GLU A 245 1.75 -10.12 -11.55
CA GLU A 245 3.15 -10.55 -11.68
C GLU A 245 3.61 -11.41 -10.50
N ILE A 246 3.11 -11.14 -9.29
CA ILE A 246 3.40 -11.97 -8.10
C ILE A 246 2.79 -13.36 -8.26
N GLU A 247 1.54 -13.43 -8.70
CA GLU A 247 0.82 -14.69 -8.90
C GLU A 247 -0.31 -14.50 -9.90
N GLU A 248 -0.31 -15.30 -10.97
CA GLU A 248 -1.37 -15.24 -11.96
C GLU A 248 -2.69 -15.76 -11.35
N SER A 249 -3.55 -14.81 -11.00
CA SER A 249 -4.87 -15.07 -10.43
C SER A 249 -5.97 -14.45 -11.29
N ASP A 250 -7.13 -15.10 -11.33
CA ASP A 250 -8.33 -14.59 -12.00
C ASP A 250 -8.72 -13.22 -11.44
N THR A 251 -8.56 -13.02 -10.13
CA THR A 251 -8.86 -11.75 -9.45
C THR A 251 -7.95 -10.61 -9.95
N ALA A 252 -6.64 -10.85 -10.09
CA ALA A 252 -5.72 -9.84 -10.63
C ALA A 252 -5.98 -9.56 -12.11
N THR A 253 -6.27 -10.60 -12.91
CA THR A 253 -6.65 -10.45 -14.32
C THR A 253 -7.95 -9.64 -14.47
N ALA A 254 -8.96 -9.91 -13.66
CA ALA A 254 -10.21 -9.14 -13.62
C ALA A 254 -9.99 -7.69 -13.18
N CYS A 255 -9.07 -7.45 -12.23
CA CYS A 255 -8.65 -6.10 -11.81
C CYS A 255 -8.08 -5.32 -13.00
N VAL A 256 -7.09 -5.88 -13.70
CA VAL A 256 -6.46 -5.25 -14.87
C VAL A 256 -7.50 -4.91 -15.95
N SER A 257 -8.36 -5.88 -16.30
CA SER A 257 -9.41 -5.69 -17.32
C SER A 257 -10.38 -4.57 -16.94
N ARG A 258 -10.92 -4.61 -15.71
CA ARG A 258 -11.89 -3.63 -15.21
C ARG A 258 -11.33 -2.20 -15.20
N ILE A 259 -10.12 -2.01 -14.68
CA ILE A 259 -9.51 -0.67 -14.61
C ILE A 259 -9.18 -0.14 -16.01
N THR A 260 -8.67 -0.99 -16.90
CA THR A 260 -8.37 -0.62 -18.30
C THR A 260 -9.63 -0.12 -19.02
N THR A 261 -10.75 -0.83 -18.88
CA THR A 261 -12.03 -0.42 -19.45
C THR A 261 -12.47 0.97 -18.94
N ARG A 262 -12.27 1.24 -17.64
CA ARG A 262 -12.61 2.55 -17.05
C ARG A 262 -11.73 3.69 -17.59
N ILE A 263 -10.42 3.48 -17.69
CA ILE A 263 -9.50 4.49 -18.26
C ILE A 263 -9.88 4.80 -19.72
N ASN A 264 -10.19 3.77 -20.51
CA ASN A 264 -10.62 3.94 -21.90
C ASN A 264 -11.92 4.73 -22.01
N ALA A 265 -12.89 4.50 -21.12
CA ALA A 265 -14.16 5.23 -21.08
C ALA A 265 -13.98 6.74 -20.77
N ILE A 266 -13.04 7.10 -19.88
CA ILE A 266 -12.72 8.51 -19.60
C ILE A 266 -12.09 9.19 -20.83
N THR A 267 -11.22 8.46 -21.53
CA THR A 267 -10.52 8.96 -22.72
C THR A 267 -11.47 9.17 -23.90
N THR A 268 -12.42 8.26 -24.11
CA THR A 268 -13.45 8.42 -25.16
C THR A 268 -14.47 9.49 -24.81
N SER A 269 -14.77 9.71 -23.52
CA SER A 269 -15.66 10.78 -23.07
C SER A 269 -15.05 12.18 -23.18
N THR A 270 -13.73 12.33 -23.04
CA THR A 270 -13.04 13.63 -23.26
C THR A 270 -12.86 13.97 -24.74
N ALA A 271 -12.99 12.99 -25.64
CA ALA A 271 -13.11 13.21 -27.08
C ALA A 271 -14.52 13.66 -27.53
N ALA A 272 -15.45 13.93 -26.59
CA ALA A 272 -16.67 14.65 -26.90
C ALA A 272 -16.31 16.06 -27.38
N THR A 273 -16.45 16.30 -28.69
CA THR A 273 -16.37 17.58 -29.44
C THR A 273 -16.07 18.79 -28.56
N ALA A 274 -14.89 19.41 -28.72
CA ALA A 274 -14.54 20.65 -28.01
C ALA A 274 -15.76 21.57 -27.95
N LYS A 275 -16.24 21.85 -26.72
CA LYS A 275 -17.46 22.62 -26.48
C LYS A 275 -17.40 23.90 -27.31
N LYS A 276 -18.50 24.23 -27.96
CA LYS A 276 -18.58 25.43 -28.81
C LYS A 276 -19.90 26.15 -28.59
N LEU A 277 -19.92 27.43 -28.90
CA LEU A 277 -21.15 28.20 -28.88
C LEU A 277 -22.10 27.68 -29.96
N ARG A 278 -23.37 27.54 -29.58
CA ARG A 278 -24.48 27.24 -30.47
C ARG A 278 -25.49 28.36 -30.35
N PHE A 279 -25.64 29.14 -31.40
CA PHE A 279 -26.54 30.29 -31.44
C PHE A 279 -27.94 29.89 -31.90
N SER A 280 -28.91 30.61 -31.38
CA SER A 280 -30.29 30.63 -31.83
C SER A 280 -30.79 32.06 -31.73
N VAL A 281 -31.62 32.47 -32.68
CA VAL A 281 -32.32 33.76 -32.59
C VAL A 281 -33.60 33.53 -31.80
N LEU A 282 -33.80 34.30 -30.74
CA LEU A 282 -35.02 34.24 -29.93
C LEU A 282 -36.16 34.98 -30.64
N ASN A 283 -35.91 36.21 -31.08
CA ASN A 283 -36.85 37.06 -31.82
C ASN A 283 -36.11 38.29 -32.42
N TYR A 284 -36.88 39.19 -33.06
CA TYR A 284 -36.42 40.43 -33.69
C TYR A 284 -37.19 41.65 -33.18
N ASN A 285 -37.22 41.84 -31.86
CA ASN A 285 -37.95 42.95 -31.22
C ASN A 285 -37.10 43.78 -30.24
N ASP A 286 -35.76 43.71 -30.33
CA ASP A 286 -34.90 44.70 -29.70
C ASP A 286 -35.06 46.08 -30.39
N THR A 287 -34.39 47.10 -29.89
CA THR A 287 -34.30 48.40 -30.58
C THR A 287 -33.78 48.20 -32.01
N PRO A 288 -34.42 48.82 -33.04
CA PRO A 288 -34.13 48.57 -34.45
C PRO A 288 -32.65 48.60 -34.85
N SER A 289 -31.85 49.46 -34.21
CA SER A 289 -30.44 49.66 -34.49
C SER A 289 -29.48 48.86 -33.59
N CYS A 290 -30.00 47.88 -32.83
CA CYS A 290 -29.24 47.13 -31.83
C CYS A 290 -29.36 45.61 -32.03
N ILE A 291 -28.36 44.88 -31.52
CA ILE A 291 -28.37 43.42 -31.33
C ILE A 291 -28.07 43.14 -29.87
N SER A 292 -28.84 42.24 -29.26
CA SER A 292 -28.61 41.73 -27.91
C SER A 292 -28.26 40.24 -27.96
N ILE A 293 -27.27 39.80 -27.19
CA ILE A 293 -26.83 38.40 -27.10
C ILE A 293 -26.77 37.98 -25.63
N ARG A 294 -27.33 36.81 -25.31
CA ARG A 294 -27.11 36.14 -24.03
C ARG A 294 -26.41 34.80 -24.21
N ILE A 295 -25.32 34.59 -23.51
CA ILE A 295 -24.56 33.33 -23.48
C ILE A 295 -24.83 32.60 -22.15
N SER A 296 -24.98 31.28 -22.21
CA SER A 296 -25.22 30.42 -21.06
C SER A 296 -24.31 29.18 -21.08
N GLY A 297 -24.07 28.59 -19.90
CA GLY A 297 -23.27 27.37 -19.75
C GLY A 297 -21.75 27.58 -19.62
N ILE A 298 -21.29 28.84 -19.63
CA ILE A 298 -19.89 29.24 -19.37
C ILE A 298 -19.85 30.68 -18.85
N SER A 299 -18.81 31.02 -18.07
CA SER A 299 -18.53 32.42 -17.69
C SER A 299 -17.96 33.19 -18.88
N THR A 300 -18.55 34.34 -19.19
CA THR A 300 -18.15 35.21 -20.32
C THR A 300 -17.49 36.51 -19.87
N SER A 301 -16.98 36.56 -18.62
CA SER A 301 -16.36 37.75 -18.08
C SER A 301 -15.19 38.21 -18.97
N GLY A 302 -15.23 39.48 -19.40
CA GLY A 302 -14.23 40.08 -20.28
C GLY A 302 -14.32 39.67 -21.75
N TRP A 303 -15.32 38.86 -22.13
CA TRP A 303 -15.58 38.55 -23.54
C TRP A 303 -16.26 39.73 -24.20
N THR A 304 -16.09 39.81 -25.50
CA THR A 304 -16.75 40.82 -26.33
C THR A 304 -17.43 40.16 -27.51
N PHE A 305 -18.43 40.82 -28.08
CA PHE A 305 -18.85 40.52 -29.44
C PHE A 305 -18.69 41.75 -30.32
N THR A 306 -18.35 41.50 -31.57
CA THR A 306 -18.18 42.52 -32.61
C THR A 306 -19.11 42.21 -33.76
N VAL A 307 -19.65 43.24 -34.40
CA VAL A 307 -20.35 43.12 -35.68
C VAL A 307 -19.30 43.18 -36.77
N ASP A 308 -19.15 42.09 -37.53
CA ASP A 308 -18.06 41.95 -38.49
C ASP A 308 -18.17 43.01 -39.61
N GLY A 309 -17.07 43.68 -39.92
CA GLY A 309 -17.03 44.78 -40.90
C GLY A 309 -17.52 46.13 -40.37
N LEU A 310 -18.06 46.19 -39.15
CA LEU A 310 -18.46 47.44 -38.49
C LEU A 310 -17.61 47.68 -37.24
N ARG A 311 -17.44 48.95 -36.86
CA ARG A 311 -16.81 49.32 -35.57
C ARG A 311 -17.82 49.33 -34.43
N VAL A 312 -18.70 48.33 -34.41
CA VAL A 312 -19.79 48.18 -33.46
C VAL A 312 -19.58 46.88 -32.68
N GLY A 313 -19.74 46.93 -31.36
CA GLY A 313 -19.58 45.77 -30.49
C GLY A 313 -20.06 46.05 -29.08
N GLY A 314 -20.10 44.99 -28.27
CA GLY A 314 -20.54 45.05 -26.87
C GLY A 314 -19.73 44.09 -26.01
N ASN A 315 -19.58 44.44 -24.73
CA ASN A 315 -18.92 43.59 -23.74
C ASN A 315 -19.98 42.73 -23.05
N PHE A 316 -19.65 41.46 -22.80
CA PHE A 316 -20.49 40.60 -21.98
C PHE A 316 -20.34 40.96 -20.50
N ASP A 317 -21.48 41.12 -19.83
CA ASP A 317 -21.54 41.24 -18.38
C ASP A 317 -21.27 39.88 -17.69
N GLY A 318 -21.16 39.89 -16.37
CA GLY A 318 -20.99 38.65 -15.58
C GLY A 318 -22.18 37.69 -15.63
N GLY A 319 -23.33 38.14 -16.14
CA GLY A 319 -24.54 37.34 -16.37
C GLY A 319 -24.64 36.76 -17.78
N GLY A 320 -23.65 37.00 -18.64
CA GLY A 320 -23.62 36.51 -20.01
C GLY A 320 -24.38 37.37 -21.01
N ASN A 321 -24.79 38.60 -20.67
CA ASN A 321 -25.52 39.48 -21.58
C ASN A 321 -24.59 40.52 -22.20
N ALA A 322 -24.75 40.78 -23.49
CA ALA A 322 -24.11 41.90 -24.18
C ALA A 322 -25.10 42.53 -25.15
N ARG A 323 -24.91 43.83 -25.43
CA ARG A 323 -25.69 44.57 -26.40
C ARG A 323 -24.81 45.53 -27.18
N ALA A 324 -25.04 45.66 -28.48
CA ALA A 324 -24.34 46.59 -29.36
C ALA A 324 -25.36 47.31 -30.25
N CYS A 325 -25.16 48.61 -30.44
CA CYS A 325 -26.05 49.47 -31.21
C CYS A 325 -25.26 50.29 -32.24
N GLY A 326 -25.96 50.86 -33.21
CA GLY A 326 -25.35 51.60 -34.34
C GLY A 326 -25.37 50.83 -35.65
N ILE A 327 -26.27 49.85 -35.75
CA ILE A 327 -26.55 49.07 -36.96
C ILE A 327 -27.78 49.69 -37.64
N GLY A 328 -27.87 49.62 -38.97
CA GLY A 328 -29.08 50.07 -39.68
C GLY A 328 -30.29 49.21 -39.32
N ASP A 329 -31.50 49.80 -39.38
CA ASP A 329 -32.74 49.05 -39.16
C ASP A 329 -32.87 47.92 -40.19
N GLY A 330 -33.08 46.70 -39.70
CA GLY A 330 -33.14 45.48 -40.51
C GLY A 330 -31.85 45.10 -41.25
N GLN A 331 -30.74 45.82 -41.05
CA GLN A 331 -29.47 45.54 -41.73
C GLN A 331 -28.95 44.16 -41.30
N GLU A 332 -28.75 43.27 -42.27
CA GLU A 332 -28.15 41.96 -42.07
C GLU A 332 -26.65 42.08 -41.87
N VAL A 333 -26.13 41.35 -40.88
CA VAL A 333 -24.72 41.38 -40.47
C VAL A 333 -24.29 40.00 -39.99
N THR A 334 -22.99 39.81 -39.77
CA THR A 334 -22.49 38.70 -38.96
C THR A 334 -21.87 39.23 -37.67
N VAL A 335 -21.92 38.42 -36.61
CA VAL A 335 -21.30 38.74 -35.33
C VAL A 335 -20.26 37.70 -34.95
N SER A 336 -19.17 38.17 -34.35
CA SER A 336 -18.11 37.32 -33.81
C SER A 336 -17.94 37.55 -32.31
N VAL A 337 -18.02 36.49 -31.51
CA VAL A 337 -17.70 36.49 -30.07
C VAL A 337 -16.24 36.18 -29.87
N ARG A 338 -15.56 36.96 -29.04
CA ARG A 338 -14.13 36.89 -28.80
C ARG A 338 -13.82 36.79 -27.31
N TYR A 339 -12.80 36.01 -27.00
CA TYR A 339 -12.17 35.96 -25.68
C TYR A 339 -11.49 37.30 -25.34
N PRO A 340 -11.10 37.53 -24.08
CA PRO A 340 -10.38 38.75 -23.67
C PRO A 340 -9.07 38.97 -24.44
N ASN A 341 -8.46 37.89 -24.93
CA ASN A 341 -7.24 37.93 -25.75
C ASN A 341 -7.50 38.24 -27.24
N GLY A 342 -8.74 38.50 -27.65
CA GLY A 342 -9.15 38.82 -29.01
C GLY A 342 -9.39 37.63 -29.95
N GLN A 343 -9.09 36.40 -29.53
CA GLN A 343 -9.36 35.19 -30.31
C GLN A 343 -10.86 34.91 -30.40
N VAL A 344 -11.31 34.41 -31.55
CA VAL A 344 -12.71 34.03 -31.74
C VAL A 344 -13.04 32.78 -30.92
N VAL A 345 -14.15 32.83 -30.19
CA VAL A 345 -14.64 31.71 -29.40
C VAL A 345 -15.12 30.59 -30.35
N PRO A 346 -14.81 29.31 -30.10
CA PRO A 346 -15.31 28.20 -30.91
C PRO A 346 -16.83 28.27 -31.08
N GLY A 347 -17.32 28.21 -32.33
CA GLY A 347 -18.74 28.33 -32.66
C GLY A 347 -19.33 29.74 -32.57
N GLY A 348 -18.51 30.74 -32.22
CA GLY A 348 -18.91 32.13 -32.09
C GLY A 348 -18.44 33.07 -33.19
N GLY A 349 -17.80 32.59 -34.27
CA GLY A 349 -17.36 33.43 -35.39
C GLY A 349 -18.37 33.48 -36.53
N GLY A 350 -18.60 34.66 -37.10
CA GLY A 350 -19.38 34.85 -38.33
C GLY A 350 -20.85 34.43 -38.20
N VAL A 351 -21.46 34.63 -37.03
CA VAL A 351 -22.84 34.20 -36.76
C VAL A 351 -23.81 35.17 -37.44
N PRO A 352 -24.69 34.71 -38.34
CA PRO A 352 -25.67 35.58 -39.00
C PRO A 352 -26.63 36.23 -38.00
N SER A 353 -26.91 37.52 -38.21
CA SER A 353 -27.84 38.31 -37.40
C SER A 353 -28.36 39.51 -38.21
N LYS A 354 -29.20 40.34 -37.60
CA LYS A 354 -29.63 41.63 -38.15
C LYS A 354 -30.00 42.61 -37.04
N GLY A 355 -30.09 43.89 -37.36
CA GLY A 355 -30.68 44.90 -36.46
C GLY A 355 -32.02 44.42 -35.89
N SER A 356 -32.26 44.74 -34.62
CA SER A 356 -33.36 44.28 -33.73
C SER A 356 -33.28 42.84 -33.19
N ALA A 357 -32.24 42.07 -33.52
CA ALA A 357 -32.14 40.67 -33.08
C ALA A 357 -31.85 40.54 -31.57
N ILE A 358 -32.56 39.61 -30.91
CA ILE A 358 -32.22 39.07 -29.61
C ILE A 358 -31.77 37.62 -29.80
N MET A 359 -30.52 37.31 -29.45
CA MET A 359 -29.89 36.02 -29.67
C MET A 359 -29.57 35.33 -28.36
N LEU A 360 -29.70 34.01 -28.34
CA LEU A 360 -29.26 33.14 -27.25
C LEU A 360 -28.17 32.21 -27.76
N ALA A 361 -27.11 32.05 -26.97
CA ALA A 361 -26.09 31.04 -27.21
C ALA A 361 -25.92 30.12 -25.98
N SER A 362 -25.72 28.84 -26.25
CA SER A 362 -25.37 27.84 -25.24
C SER A 362 -23.97 27.31 -25.50
N TRP A 363 -23.14 27.20 -24.46
CA TRP A 363 -21.85 26.53 -24.50
C TRP A 363 -22.04 25.01 -24.30
N ARG A 364 -21.90 24.23 -25.38
CA ARG A 364 -22.08 22.77 -25.32
C ARG A 364 -21.34 22.01 -26.41
#